data_AF-A0A0N4YIZ8-F1
#
_entry.id   AF-A0A0N4YIZ8-F1
#
_cell.length_a   1.000
_cell.length_b   1.000
_cell.length_c   1.000
_cell.angle_alpha   90.00
_cell.angle_beta   90.00
_cell.angle_gamma   90.00
#
_symmetry.space_group_name_H-M   'P 1'
#
loop_
_entity.id
_entity.type
_entity.pdbx_description
1 polymer ?
#
loop_
_entity_poly.entity_id
_entity_poly.type
_entity_poly.pdbx_seq_one_letter_code
_entity_poly.pdbx_strand_id
1 'polypeptide(L)'
;AVYYKSVRGSCVIRRNIFSTPSGKKGTILACVFNSRPVVGQTLYPVKRSPTQGKGCTIDCSCQYYSGSNGSKCDTASGLCIAGIGSTFPSYDINCPGNVGMDVSMREKALLMLNYRRRELASNKVQHSDGAFLPAGANLVTLKYRCDLESAAQAEANKCAASSGSGLEGTSENFYRKKARSKMDALVDV
;
A
#
# COMPACT_ATOMS: atom_id res chain seq x y z
N ALA A 1 -3.15 0.30 -2.14
CA ALA A 1 -2.95 1.57 -2.85
C ALA A 1 -2.58 1.33 -4.31
N VAL A 2 -3.40 1.87 -5.22
CA VAL A 2 -3.17 1.79 -6.68
C VAL A 2 -2.60 3.08 -7.25
N TYR A 3 -2.52 4.16 -6.46
CA TYR A 3 -2.01 5.44 -6.94
C TYR A 3 -0.56 5.32 -7.40
N TYR A 4 -0.28 5.72 -8.64
CA TYR A 4 1.02 5.48 -9.27
C TYR A 4 2.15 6.32 -8.69
N LYS A 5 1.84 7.50 -8.12
CA LYS A 5 2.86 8.38 -7.50
C LYS A 5 3.30 7.91 -6.11
N SER A 6 2.52 7.06 -5.46
CA SER A 6 2.91 6.43 -4.20
C SER A 6 4.03 5.43 -4.45
N VAL A 7 5.17 5.65 -3.81
CA VAL A 7 6.37 4.78 -3.87
C VAL A 7 6.72 4.18 -2.52
N ARG A 8 6.04 4.64 -1.46
CA ARG A 8 6.19 4.17 -0.09
C ARG A 8 4.81 3.97 0.51
N GLY A 9 4.71 2.96 1.35
CA GLY A 9 3.50 2.67 2.09
C GLY A 9 3.78 1.73 3.25
N SER A 10 3.08 1.98 4.34
CA SER A 10 3.19 1.19 5.56
C SER A 10 1.80 0.98 6.14
N CYS A 11 1.61 -0.17 6.78
CA CYS A 11 0.35 -0.51 7.41
C CYS A 11 0.58 -1.00 8.84
N VAL A 12 -0.43 -0.79 9.67
CA VAL A 12 -0.54 -1.34 11.03
C VAL A 12 -1.81 -2.16 11.14
N ILE A 13 -1.73 -3.27 11.89
CA ILE A 13 -2.88 -4.08 12.26
C ILE A 13 -2.98 -4.07 13.78
N ARG A 14 -3.98 -3.37 14.31
CA ARG A 14 -4.26 -3.30 15.73
C ARG A 14 -5.49 -4.12 16.06
N ARG A 15 -5.24 -5.28 16.68
CA ARG A 15 -6.28 -6.16 17.20
C ARG A 15 -6.82 -5.60 18.52
N ASN A 16 -8.10 -5.82 18.75
CA ASN A 16 -8.78 -5.56 20.02
C ASN A 16 -8.73 -4.13 20.55
N ILE A 17 -8.57 -3.14 19.67
CA ILE A 17 -8.28 -1.76 20.07
C ILE A 17 -9.54 -0.91 20.34
N PHE A 18 -10.70 -1.30 19.81
CA PHE A 18 -11.98 -0.62 20.08
C PHE A 18 -13.06 -1.59 20.54
N SER A 19 -14.00 -1.10 21.36
CA SER A 19 -15.20 -1.84 21.77
C SER A 19 -16.40 -1.37 20.95
N THR A 20 -17.19 -2.31 20.46
CA THR A 20 -18.52 -2.04 19.90
C THR A 20 -19.54 -1.78 21.01
N PRO A 21 -20.72 -1.21 20.70
CA PRO A 21 -21.80 -1.05 21.70
C PRO A 21 -22.20 -2.35 22.39
N SER A 22 -22.00 -3.50 21.74
CA SER A 22 -22.24 -4.84 22.31
C SER A 22 -21.05 -5.42 23.09
N GLY A 23 -20.05 -4.60 23.43
CA GLY A 23 -18.88 -5.00 24.21
C GLY A 23 -17.83 -5.83 23.44
N LYS A 24 -18.07 -6.17 22.17
CA LYS A 24 -17.09 -6.93 21.36
C LYS A 24 -15.91 -6.05 21.00
N LYS A 25 -14.70 -6.61 21.11
CA LYS A 25 -13.45 -5.98 20.66
C LYS A 25 -13.31 -6.07 19.14
N GLY A 26 -12.65 -5.09 18.53
CA GLY A 26 -12.50 -5.00 17.07
C GLY A 26 -11.05 -4.75 16.62
N THR A 27 -10.79 -5.07 15.36
CA THR A 27 -9.47 -4.92 14.71
C THR A 27 -9.49 -3.79 13.70
N ILE A 28 -8.44 -2.97 13.70
CA ILE A 28 -8.19 -1.92 12.70
C ILE A 28 -6.97 -2.29 11.88
N LEU A 29 -7.10 -2.26 10.56
CA LEU A 29 -6.00 -2.15 9.61
C LEU A 29 -5.98 -0.70 9.11
N ALA A 30 -4.86 -0.03 9.29
CA ALA A 30 -4.63 1.31 8.75
C ALA A 30 -3.37 1.29 7.90
N CYS A 31 -3.43 1.87 6.70
CA CYS A 31 -2.28 2.02 5.82
C CYS A 31 -2.11 3.48 5.43
N VAL A 32 -0.89 3.99 5.44
CA VAL A 32 -0.54 5.36 5.02
C VAL A 32 0.46 5.27 3.86
N PHE A 33 0.28 6.11 2.85
CA PHE A 33 1.09 6.17 1.63
C PHE A 33 1.64 7.58 1.43
N ASN A 34 2.88 7.69 0.96
CA ASN A 34 3.60 8.97 0.83
C ASN A 34 3.06 9.95 -0.23
N SER A 35 1.94 9.63 -0.88
CA SER A 35 1.33 10.47 -1.91
C SER A 35 -0.17 10.25 -1.92
N ARG A 36 -0.92 11.33 -2.06
CA ARG A 36 -2.38 11.30 -2.22
C ARG A 36 -2.84 11.46 -3.66
N PRO A 37 -3.87 10.71 -4.09
CA PRO A 37 -4.60 11.02 -5.31
C PRO A 37 -5.08 12.47 -5.31
N VAL A 38 -5.02 13.12 -6.47
CA VAL A 38 -5.52 14.47 -6.70
C VAL A 38 -6.75 14.35 -7.59
N VAL A 39 -7.85 15.02 -7.20
CA VAL A 39 -9.08 15.04 -8.00
C VAL A 39 -8.76 15.52 -9.42
N GLY A 40 -9.29 14.82 -10.42
CA GLY A 40 -9.02 15.09 -11.84
C GLY A 40 -7.73 14.48 -12.39
N GLN A 41 -6.85 13.92 -11.56
CA GLN A 41 -5.70 13.14 -12.04
C GLN A 41 -6.04 11.66 -12.17
N THR A 42 -5.43 10.98 -13.14
CA THR A 42 -5.53 9.53 -13.22
C THR A 42 -4.94 8.87 -11.97
N LEU A 43 -5.54 7.77 -11.53
CA LEU A 43 -4.99 6.94 -10.45
C LEU A 43 -3.73 6.22 -10.90
N TYR A 44 -3.64 5.84 -12.17
CA TYR A 44 -2.45 5.25 -12.76
C TYR A 44 -2.46 5.42 -14.29
N PRO A 45 -1.28 5.50 -14.93
CA PRO A 45 -1.20 5.51 -16.37
C PRO A 45 -1.57 4.12 -16.92
N VAL A 46 -2.53 4.11 -17.84
CA VAL A 46 -2.96 2.90 -18.54
C VAL A 46 -2.02 2.60 -19.69
N LYS A 47 -1.69 1.33 -19.90
CA LYS A 47 -0.97 0.89 -21.10
C LYS A 47 -1.87 1.05 -22.32
N ARG A 48 -1.41 1.76 -23.36
CA ARG A 48 -2.20 2.03 -24.57
C ARG A 48 -2.58 0.77 -25.36
N SER A 49 -1.87 -0.35 -25.16
CA SER A 49 -2.15 -1.62 -25.84
C SER A 49 -2.88 -2.60 -24.89
N PRO A 50 -4.17 -2.91 -25.13
CA PRO A 50 -4.96 -3.82 -24.29
C PRO A 50 -4.45 -5.27 -24.29
N THR A 51 -3.70 -5.68 -25.32
CA THR A 51 -3.22 -7.07 -25.49
C THR A 51 -1.93 -7.36 -24.72
N GLN A 52 -1.27 -6.34 -24.16
CA GLN A 52 -0.05 -6.51 -23.38
C GLN A 52 -0.34 -6.37 -21.87
N GLY A 53 -0.99 -7.37 -21.28
CA GLY A 53 -1.17 -7.54 -19.83
C GLY A 53 0.12 -7.81 -19.04
N LYS A 54 1.24 -7.23 -19.45
CA LYS A 54 2.51 -7.22 -18.73
C LYS A 54 2.86 -5.75 -18.55
N GLY A 55 2.84 -5.26 -17.30
CA GLY A 55 2.98 -3.85 -16.91
C GLY A 55 4.16 -3.13 -17.56
N CYS A 56 5.22 -2.84 -16.79
CA CYS A 56 6.49 -2.46 -17.40
C CYS A 56 7.14 -3.68 -18.06
N THR A 57 7.86 -3.46 -19.15
CA THR A 57 8.67 -4.50 -19.83
C THR A 57 10.10 -4.06 -20.10
N ILE A 58 10.38 -2.76 -19.94
CA ILE A 58 11.67 -2.11 -20.15
C ILE A 58 11.81 -0.95 -19.17
N ASP A 59 13.04 -0.60 -18.81
CA ASP A 59 13.33 0.49 -17.86
C ASP A 59 12.77 1.84 -18.32
N CYS A 60 12.79 2.12 -19.63
CA CYS A 60 12.25 3.37 -20.19
C CYS A 60 10.74 3.58 -19.94
N SER A 61 9.98 2.51 -19.67
CA SER A 61 8.56 2.62 -19.29
C SER A 61 8.38 3.15 -17.86
N CYS A 62 9.43 3.11 -17.05
CA CYS A 62 9.44 3.53 -15.66
C CYS A 62 9.96 4.96 -15.52
N GLN A 63 9.13 5.95 -15.83
CA GLN A 63 9.55 7.36 -15.87
C GLN A 63 9.51 8.09 -14.51
N TYR A 64 9.83 7.41 -13.40
CA TYR A 64 9.76 8.04 -12.07
C TYR A 64 11.04 8.80 -11.69
N TYR A 65 12.22 8.26 -12.04
CA TYR A 65 13.52 8.92 -11.88
C TYR A 65 14.34 8.73 -13.17
N SER A 66 15.18 9.71 -13.50
CA SER A 66 16.05 9.70 -14.68
C SER A 66 17.53 9.55 -14.29
N GLY A 67 18.38 9.12 -15.24
CA GLY A 67 19.83 8.99 -15.05
C GLY A 67 20.28 7.65 -14.46
N SER A 68 21.51 7.56 -13.97
CA SER A 68 22.10 6.33 -13.41
C SER A 68 21.38 5.79 -12.16
N ASN A 69 20.62 6.66 -11.48
CA ASN A 69 19.69 6.33 -10.39
C ASN A 69 18.23 6.24 -10.88
N GLY A 70 18.05 5.98 -12.18
CA GLY A 70 16.76 5.89 -12.84
C GLY A 70 15.96 4.70 -12.36
N SER A 71 14.64 4.79 -12.54
CA SER A 71 13.75 3.69 -12.19
C SER A 71 13.91 2.54 -13.17
N LYS A 72 13.92 1.32 -12.63
CA LYS A 72 14.08 0.08 -13.40
C LYS A 72 12.76 -0.67 -13.51
N CYS A 73 12.63 -1.51 -14.51
CA CYS A 73 11.53 -2.43 -14.61
C CYS A 73 11.91 -3.79 -14.02
N ASP A 74 11.15 -4.24 -13.02
CA ASP A 74 11.13 -5.65 -12.65
C ASP A 74 10.18 -6.38 -13.60
N THR A 75 10.74 -6.99 -14.64
CA THR A 75 9.98 -7.67 -15.70
C THR A 75 9.24 -8.92 -15.20
N ALA A 76 9.63 -9.49 -14.04
CA ALA A 76 8.95 -10.65 -13.47
C ALA A 76 7.62 -10.26 -12.79
N SER A 77 7.59 -9.10 -12.14
CA SER A 77 6.36 -8.55 -11.55
C SER A 77 5.61 -7.58 -12.49
N GLY A 78 6.28 -7.04 -13.51
CA GLY A 78 5.76 -5.96 -14.34
C GLY A 78 5.66 -4.62 -13.59
N LEU A 79 6.32 -4.49 -12.44
CA LEU A 79 6.34 -3.28 -11.62
C LEU A 79 7.65 -2.51 -11.81
N CYS A 80 7.55 -1.19 -11.71
CA CYS A 80 8.71 -0.33 -11.68
C CYS A 80 9.36 -0.34 -10.29
N ILE A 81 10.68 -0.34 -10.24
CA ILE A 81 11.45 -0.13 -9.02
C ILE A 81 11.97 1.29 -9.07
N ALA A 82 11.57 2.10 -8.10
CA ALA A 82 12.10 3.45 -7.94
C ALA A 82 13.61 3.37 -7.65
N GLY A 83 14.41 4.01 -8.50
CA GLY A 83 15.87 4.03 -8.38
C GLY A 83 16.39 4.65 -7.07
N ILE A 84 17.64 4.33 -6.73
CA ILE A 84 18.32 4.71 -5.48
C ILE A 84 18.87 6.13 -5.62
N GLY A 85 17.98 7.12 -5.76
CA GLY A 85 18.35 8.50 -6.09
C GLY A 85 18.16 9.51 -4.98
N SER A 86 18.15 9.11 -3.71
CA SER A 86 17.95 10.08 -2.63
C SER A 86 18.42 9.54 -1.29
N THR A 87 18.95 10.45 -0.49
CA THR A 87 19.49 10.40 0.88
C THR A 87 18.52 9.85 1.94
N PHE A 88 17.69 8.87 1.59
CA PHE A 88 16.75 8.28 2.51
C PHE A 88 17.45 7.17 3.31
N PRO A 89 17.27 7.13 4.65
CA PRO A 89 17.80 6.05 5.46
C PRO A 89 17.26 4.71 4.96
N SER A 90 18.07 3.67 5.17
CA SER A 90 17.81 2.28 4.83
C SER A 90 16.33 1.92 4.99
N TYR A 91 15.79 1.21 4.01
CA TYR A 91 14.45 0.64 4.02
C TYR A 91 14.40 -0.51 5.04
N ASP A 92 14.54 -0.16 6.32
CA ASP A 92 14.50 -1.13 7.40
C ASP A 92 13.05 -1.41 7.78
N ILE A 93 12.63 -2.64 7.53
CA ILE A 93 11.31 -3.15 7.91
C ILE A 93 11.22 -3.44 9.42
N ASN A 94 12.33 -3.41 10.15
CA ASN A 94 12.37 -3.74 11.58
C ASN A 94 11.79 -2.66 12.49
N CYS A 95 11.71 -1.40 12.03
CA CYS A 95 11.10 -0.26 12.74
C CYS A 95 11.16 -0.35 14.28
N PRO A 96 12.36 -0.33 14.88
CA PRO A 96 12.56 -0.65 16.30
C PRO A 96 11.88 0.35 17.25
N GLY A 97 11.62 1.58 16.81
CA GLY A 97 10.89 2.59 17.58
C GLY A 97 9.36 2.44 17.54
N ASN A 98 8.83 1.55 16.70
CA ASN A 98 7.39 1.36 16.53
C ASN A 98 6.92 0.09 17.25
N VAL A 99 5.86 0.21 18.03
CA VAL A 99 5.29 -0.88 18.81
C VAL A 99 4.00 -1.41 18.18
N GLY A 100 3.70 -2.69 18.41
CA GLY A 100 2.43 -3.31 18.02
C GLY A 100 2.38 -3.89 16.60
N MET A 101 3.52 -3.90 15.89
CA MET A 101 3.72 -4.60 14.62
C MET A 101 5.03 -5.37 14.68
N ASP A 102 4.99 -6.66 14.35
CA ASP A 102 6.19 -7.46 14.13
C ASP A 102 6.64 -7.42 12.66
N VAL A 103 7.88 -7.86 12.40
CA VAL A 103 8.48 -7.87 11.07
C VAL A 103 7.64 -8.69 10.08
N SER A 104 7.15 -9.86 10.48
CA SER A 104 6.39 -10.75 9.59
C SER A 104 5.08 -10.12 9.11
N MET A 105 4.41 -9.36 9.98
CA MET A 105 3.18 -8.65 9.65
C MET A 105 3.45 -7.46 8.72
N ARG A 106 4.58 -6.77 8.89
CA ARG A 106 5.02 -5.70 7.98
C ARG A 106 5.33 -6.25 6.59
N GLU A 107 6.06 -7.36 6.54
CA GLU A 107 6.38 -8.07 5.29
C GLU A 107 5.11 -8.51 4.57
N LYS A 108 4.18 -9.16 5.30
CA LYS A 108 2.89 -9.59 4.74
C LYS A 108 2.06 -8.41 4.23
N ALA A 109 2.01 -7.30 4.96
CA ALA A 109 1.31 -6.10 4.52
C ALA A 109 1.93 -5.52 3.24
N LEU A 110 3.25 -5.37 3.18
CA LEU A 110 3.95 -4.87 2.01
C LEU A 110 3.79 -5.79 0.80
N LEU A 111 3.91 -7.11 1.03
CA LEU A 111 3.71 -8.14 0.02
C LEU A 111 2.32 -8.03 -0.60
N MET A 112 1.28 -7.94 0.23
CA MET A 112 -0.11 -7.86 -0.26
C MET A 112 -0.40 -6.55 -1.01
N LEU A 113 0.18 -5.43 -0.57
CA LEU A 113 0.08 -4.17 -1.29
C LEU A 113 0.72 -4.25 -2.68
N ASN A 114 1.91 -4.81 -2.77
CA ASN A 114 2.63 -4.98 -4.04
C ASN A 114 2.01 -6.06 -4.93
N TYR A 115 1.44 -7.13 -4.35
CA TYR A 115 0.67 -8.13 -5.07
C TYR A 115 -0.53 -7.50 -5.81
N ARG A 116 -1.31 -6.65 -5.13
CA ARG A 116 -2.44 -5.96 -5.80
C ARG A 116 -1.98 -5.03 -6.92
N ARG A 117 -0.83 -4.36 -6.76
CA ARG A 117 -0.25 -3.52 -7.82
C ARG A 117 0.20 -4.37 -9.02
N ARG A 118 0.81 -5.53 -8.78
CA ARG A 118 1.18 -6.50 -9.83
C ARG A 118 -0.04 -6.98 -10.60
N GLU A 119 -1.10 -7.39 -9.92
CA GLU A 119 -2.33 -7.84 -10.59
C GLU A 119 -2.93 -6.73 -11.46
N LEU A 120 -2.92 -5.48 -10.98
CA LEU A 120 -3.37 -4.32 -11.75
C LEU A 120 -2.45 -4.03 -12.95
N ALA A 121 -1.14 -4.12 -12.77
CA ALA A 121 -0.15 -3.99 -13.85
C ALA A 121 -0.34 -5.05 -14.94
N SER A 122 -0.91 -6.21 -14.56
CA SER A 122 -1.14 -7.35 -15.44
C SER A 122 -2.57 -7.49 -15.97
N ASN A 123 -3.45 -6.49 -15.81
CA ASN A 123 -4.86 -6.57 -16.25
C ASN A 123 -5.63 -7.74 -15.60
N LYS A 124 -5.26 -8.16 -14.38
CA LYS A 124 -5.92 -9.29 -13.67
C LYS A 124 -6.94 -8.85 -12.63
N VAL A 125 -7.17 -7.55 -12.49
CA VAL A 125 -8.14 -7.01 -11.54
C VAL A 125 -9.47 -6.82 -12.26
N GLN A 126 -10.49 -7.54 -11.81
CA GLN A 126 -11.84 -7.42 -12.35
C GLN A 126 -12.57 -6.21 -11.74
N HIS A 127 -13.29 -5.49 -12.58
CA HIS A 127 -14.27 -4.47 -12.21
C HIS A 127 -15.60 -5.12 -11.84
N SER A 128 -16.51 -4.38 -11.20
CA SER A 128 -17.78 -4.92 -10.70
C SER A 128 -18.74 -5.38 -11.81
N ASP A 129 -18.55 -4.90 -13.04
CA ASP A 129 -19.30 -5.32 -14.23
C ASP A 129 -18.75 -6.60 -14.87
N GLY A 130 -17.69 -7.19 -14.29
CA GLY A 130 -17.04 -8.39 -14.79
C GLY A 130 -15.93 -8.15 -15.81
N ALA A 131 -15.73 -6.92 -16.30
CA ALA A 131 -14.62 -6.59 -17.19
C ALA A 131 -13.30 -6.45 -16.41
N PHE A 132 -12.15 -6.68 -17.04
CA PHE A 132 -10.85 -6.43 -16.42
C PHE A 132 -10.44 -4.95 -16.50
N LEU A 133 -9.90 -4.42 -15.41
CA LEU A 133 -9.32 -3.08 -15.37
C LEU A 133 -8.10 -2.98 -16.29
N PRO A 134 -7.91 -1.87 -17.02
CA PRO A 134 -6.76 -1.72 -17.91
C PRO A 134 -5.41 -1.89 -17.19
N ALA A 135 -4.45 -2.50 -17.86
CA ALA A 135 -3.09 -2.72 -17.34
C ALA A 135 -2.41 -1.40 -16.94
N GLY A 136 -1.82 -1.36 -15.75
CA GLY A 136 -0.99 -0.23 -15.31
C GLY A 136 0.41 -0.24 -15.95
N ALA A 137 0.84 0.89 -16.51
CA ALA A 137 2.11 1.00 -17.24
C ALA A 137 3.31 1.39 -16.35
N ASN A 138 3.09 2.13 -15.25
CA ASN A 138 4.15 2.70 -14.41
C ASN A 138 3.79 2.55 -12.91
N LEU A 139 3.38 1.35 -12.50
CA LEU A 139 3.11 1.07 -11.10
C LEU A 139 4.42 0.71 -10.39
N VAL A 140 4.81 1.55 -9.44
CA VAL A 140 6.04 1.34 -8.66
C VAL A 140 5.83 0.32 -7.53
N THR A 141 6.80 -0.56 -7.28
CA THR A 141 6.88 -1.39 -6.07
C THR A 141 7.02 -0.50 -4.84
N LEU A 142 6.05 -0.57 -3.94
CA LEU A 142 6.07 0.16 -2.69
C LEU A 142 7.19 -0.37 -1.79
N LYS A 143 7.83 0.55 -1.07
CA LYS A 143 8.77 0.25 0.00
C LYS A 143 8.19 0.61 1.37
N TYR A 144 8.50 -0.20 2.38
CA TYR A 144 8.08 0.04 3.76
C TYR A 144 8.82 1.22 4.37
N ARG A 145 8.17 1.92 5.29
CA ARG A 145 8.66 3.15 5.90
C ARG A 145 8.16 3.32 7.34
N CYS A 146 9.07 3.34 8.30
CA CYS A 146 8.71 3.39 9.72
C CYS A 146 7.96 4.67 10.11
N ASP A 147 8.30 5.81 9.52
CA ASP A 147 7.58 7.09 9.70
C ASP A 147 6.11 7.00 9.26
N LEU A 148 5.83 6.33 8.13
CA LEU A 148 4.46 6.07 7.69
C LEU A 148 3.74 5.04 8.58
N GLU A 149 4.48 4.07 9.14
CA GLU A 149 3.92 3.13 10.11
C GLU A 149 3.52 3.87 11.40
N SER A 150 4.36 4.77 11.91
CA SER A 150 4.05 5.58 13.10
C SER A 150 2.81 6.45 12.87
N ALA A 151 2.68 7.06 11.68
CA ALA A 151 1.49 7.84 11.30
C ALA A 151 0.23 6.95 11.24
N ALA A 152 0.33 5.77 10.63
CA ALA A 152 -0.76 4.80 10.58
C ALA A 152 -1.14 4.32 12.01
N GLN A 153 -0.14 4.16 12.87
CA GLN A 153 -0.31 3.73 14.26
C GLN A 153 -1.02 4.79 15.09
N ALA A 154 -0.63 6.04 14.94
CA ALA A 154 -1.29 7.17 15.60
C ALA A 154 -2.77 7.22 15.24
N GLU A 155 -3.12 7.04 13.96
CA GLU A 155 -4.52 7.04 13.55
C GLU A 155 -5.29 5.81 14.02
N ALA A 156 -4.69 4.61 13.94
CA ALA A 156 -5.30 3.41 14.46
C ALA A 156 -5.59 3.51 15.98
N ASN A 157 -4.72 4.18 16.73
CA ASN A 157 -4.87 4.40 18.17
C ASN A 157 -6.01 5.35 18.53
N LYS A 158 -6.39 6.27 17.64
CA LYS A 158 -7.53 7.17 17.93
C LYS A 158 -8.84 6.42 18.06
N CYS A 159 -8.94 5.20 17.49
CA CYS A 159 -10.17 4.40 17.45
C CYS A 159 -11.39 5.11 16.83
N ALA A 160 -11.19 6.30 16.25
CA ALA A 160 -12.23 7.16 15.75
C ALA A 160 -12.60 6.79 14.30
N ALA A 161 -13.85 7.05 13.93
CA ALA A 161 -14.47 6.52 12.72
C ALA A 161 -13.91 7.08 11.40
N SER A 162 -13.02 8.09 11.40
CA SER A 162 -12.65 8.78 10.16
C SER A 162 -11.52 9.81 10.26
N SER A 163 -10.76 9.87 11.34
CA SER A 163 -9.99 11.08 11.66
C SER A 163 -8.59 11.20 11.04
N GLY A 164 -8.24 10.43 10.01
CA GLY A 164 -6.98 10.50 9.24
C GLY A 164 -5.64 10.69 9.98
N SER A 165 -4.53 10.20 9.45
CA SER A 165 -3.20 10.40 10.08
C SER A 165 -2.80 11.88 10.17
N GLY A 166 -3.46 12.77 9.42
CA GLY A 166 -3.20 14.22 9.45
C GLY A 166 -1.89 14.61 8.78
N LEU A 167 -1.16 13.64 8.22
CA LEU A 167 0.11 13.86 7.56
C LEU A 167 -0.13 14.42 6.15
N GLU A 168 0.22 15.68 5.95
CA GLU A 168 0.01 16.36 4.67
C GLU A 168 0.68 15.61 3.51
N GLY A 169 -0.01 15.59 2.37
CA GLY A 169 0.48 14.93 1.16
C GLY A 169 0.33 13.41 1.14
N THR A 170 -0.15 12.78 2.23
CA THR A 170 -0.35 11.32 2.27
C THR A 170 -1.78 10.89 1.96
N SER A 171 -1.93 9.63 1.54
CA SER A 171 -3.24 8.97 1.42
C SER A 171 -3.32 7.78 2.35
N GLU A 172 -4.55 7.39 2.66
CA GLU A 172 -4.81 6.47 3.75
C GLU A 172 -5.93 5.50 3.40
N ASN A 173 -5.75 4.24 3.79
CA ASN A 173 -6.78 3.22 3.69
C ASN A 173 -7.05 2.66 5.09
N PHE A 174 -8.33 2.64 5.49
CA PHE A 174 -8.77 2.07 6.76
C PHE A 174 -9.70 0.89 6.52
N TYR A 175 -9.48 -0.18 7.27
CA TYR A 175 -10.40 -1.31 7.35
C TYR A 175 -10.65 -1.66 8.82
N ARG A 176 -11.91 -1.88 9.18
CA ARG A 176 -12.31 -2.25 10.53
C ARG A 176 -13.10 -3.55 10.49
N LYS A 177 -12.67 -4.54 11.26
CA LYS A 177 -13.42 -5.80 11.44
C LYS A 177 -13.95 -5.86 12.88
N LYS A 178 -15.25 -6.11 13.03
CA LYS A 178 -15.83 -6.48 14.32
C LYS A 178 -15.46 -7.95 14.59
N ALA A 179 -15.00 -8.29 15.79
CA ALA A 179 -14.86 -9.71 16.15
C ALA A 179 -16.24 -10.37 16.13
N ARG A 180 -16.39 -11.52 15.45
CA ARG A 180 -17.68 -12.23 15.42
C ARG A 180 -17.87 -13.02 16.72
N SER A 181 -16.80 -13.60 17.27
CA SER A 181 -16.70 -14.24 18.59
C SER A 181 -15.54 -13.68 19.45
N LYS A 182 -15.47 -14.02 20.75
CA LYS A 182 -14.30 -13.72 21.61
C LYS A 182 -13.02 -14.47 21.16
N MET A 183 -13.16 -15.57 20.42
CA MET A 183 -12.04 -16.38 19.92
C MET A 183 -11.43 -15.79 18.64
N ASP A 184 -12.25 -15.21 17.75
CA ASP A 184 -11.77 -14.60 16.49
C ASP A 184 -10.89 -13.36 16.75
N ALA A 185 -11.12 -12.70 17.88
CA ALA A 185 -10.29 -11.62 18.40
C ALA A 185 -8.82 -12.03 18.66
N LEU A 186 -8.54 -13.33 18.75
CA LEU A 186 -7.23 -13.88 19.07
C LEU A 186 -6.53 -14.57 17.88
N VAL A 187 -7.23 -14.92 16.79
CA VAL A 187 -6.73 -15.90 15.79
C VAL A 187 -6.70 -15.42 14.32
N ASP A 188 -7.23 -14.25 13.96
CA ASP A 188 -7.22 -13.83 12.53
C ASP A 188 -5.77 -13.54 12.02
N VAL A 189 -5.20 -14.50 11.28
CA VAL A 189 -3.95 -14.45 10.47
C VAL A 189 -4.29 -14.28 8.99
#